data_AF-A0A3S5GY99-F1
#
_entry.id   AF-A0A3S5GY99-F1
#
_cell.length_a   1.000
_cell.length_b   1.000
_cell.length_c   1.000
_cell.angle_alpha   90.00
_cell.angle_beta   90.00
_cell.angle_gamma   90.00
#
_symmetry.space_group_name_H-M   'P 1'
#
loop_
_entity.id
_entity.type
_entity.pdbx_description
1 polymer ?
#
loop_
_entity_poly.entity_id
_entity_poly.type
_entity_poly.pdbx_seq_one_letter_code
_entity_poly.pdbx_strand_id
1 'polypeptide(L)'
;MDETPDAVAPIAWDIRREARSWTPEEFTARADRLLGVELEVSGGKLFGNEKTRRLILGMLLENVGMDAVVRLGDLGRWKEAVVAAEREHGAL
;
A
#
# COMPACT_ATOMS: atom_id res chain seq x y z
N MET A 1 27.27 8.24 -20.09
CA MET A 1 25.81 8.26 -20.29
C MET A 1 25.26 7.89 -18.93
N ASP A 2 24.97 8.91 -18.13
CA ASP A 2 24.43 8.74 -16.78
C ASP A 2 22.92 8.56 -16.94
N GLU A 3 22.51 7.38 -17.41
CA GLU A 3 21.11 6.97 -17.35
C GLU A 3 20.80 6.78 -15.88
N THR A 4 20.36 7.86 -15.24
CA THR A 4 19.63 7.77 -13.98
C THR A 4 18.50 6.79 -14.24
N PRO A 5 18.46 5.62 -13.58
CA PRO A 5 17.45 4.63 -13.85
C PRO A 5 16.11 5.31 -13.66
N ASP A 6 15.31 5.28 -14.73
CA ASP A 6 14.02 5.94 -14.84
C ASP A 6 13.29 5.73 -13.51
N ALA A 7 13.00 6.82 -12.80
CA ALA A 7 12.46 6.74 -11.45
C ALA A 7 11.21 5.87 -11.51
N VAL A 8 11.27 4.68 -10.90
CA VAL A 8 10.22 3.65 -11.03
C VAL A 8 8.87 4.30 -10.82
N ALA A 9 8.05 4.30 -11.87
CA ALA A 9 6.78 5.00 -11.87
C ALA A 9 5.95 4.63 -10.63
N PRO A 10 5.28 5.62 -10.01
CA PRO A 10 4.47 5.37 -8.83
C PRO A 10 3.40 4.32 -9.14
N ILE A 11 3.15 3.42 -8.18
CA ILE A 11 2.16 2.37 -8.34
C ILE A 11 0.77 3.01 -8.24
N ALA A 12 -0.01 2.86 -9.29
CA ALA A 12 -1.45 3.10 -9.24
C ALA A 12 -2.12 1.90 -8.56
N TRP A 13 -2.59 2.11 -7.33
CA TRP A 13 -3.28 1.07 -6.57
C TRP A 13 -4.74 0.94 -7.01
N ASP A 14 -5.19 -0.28 -7.34
CA ASP A 14 -6.60 -0.59 -7.56
C ASP A 14 -7.15 -1.31 -6.33
N ILE A 15 -7.31 -0.51 -5.26
CA ILE A 15 -7.85 -0.97 -3.98
C ILE A 15 -9.36 -0.87 -4.02
N ARG A 16 -10.03 -2.00 -3.80
CA ARG A 16 -11.49 -2.14 -3.89
C ARG A 16 -12.08 -2.55 -2.55
N ARG A 17 -13.41 -2.53 -2.46
CA ARG A 17 -14.14 -3.03 -1.29
C ARG A 17 -13.86 -4.51 -1.02
N GLU A 18 -13.93 -5.33 -2.05
CA GLU A 18 -13.60 -6.75 -2.01
C GLU A 18 -12.15 -7.00 -2.44
N ALA A 19 -11.58 -8.10 -1.96
CA ALA A 19 -10.29 -8.58 -2.40
C ALA A 19 -10.28 -8.83 -3.91
N ARG A 20 -9.12 -8.65 -4.53
CA ARG A 20 -8.89 -9.04 -5.92
C ARG A 20 -7.57 -9.80 -6.05
N SER A 21 -7.56 -10.76 -6.96
CA SER A 21 -6.31 -11.33 -7.45
C SER A 21 -5.67 -10.39 -8.47
N TRP A 22 -4.34 -10.40 -8.52
CA TRP A 22 -3.59 -9.72 -9.56
C TRP A 22 -3.64 -10.51 -10.87
N THR A 23 -3.59 -9.80 -11.99
CA THR A 23 -3.26 -10.44 -13.27
C THR A 23 -1.79 -10.91 -13.26
N PRO A 24 -1.37 -11.77 -14.20
CA PRO A 24 0.03 -12.18 -14.29
C PRO A 24 1.00 -11.00 -14.43
N GLU A 25 0.65 -9.99 -15.21
CA GLU A 25 1.48 -8.79 -15.42
C GLU A 25 1.61 -7.97 -14.14
N GLU A 26 0.48 -7.82 -13.44
CA GLU A 26 0.42 -7.16 -12.14
C GLU A 26 1.24 -7.89 -11.08
N PHE A 27 1.19 -9.22 -11.07
CA PHE A 27 1.97 -10.05 -10.17
C PHE A 27 3.46 -9.87 -10.42
N THR A 28 3.93 -10.00 -11.68
CA THR A 28 5.34 -9.81 -12.03
C THR A 28 5.84 -8.42 -11.63
N ALA A 29 5.10 -7.37 -12.02
CA ALA A 29 5.48 -6.00 -11.69
C ALA A 29 5.54 -5.72 -10.18
N ARG A 30 4.72 -6.41 -9.37
CA ARG A 30 4.74 -6.29 -7.91
C ARG A 30 5.83 -7.14 -7.28
N ALA A 31 6.03 -8.37 -7.76
CA ALA A 31 7.08 -9.28 -7.30
C ALA A 31 8.48 -8.69 -7.54
N ASP A 32 8.72 -8.06 -8.69
CA ASP A 32 10.00 -7.38 -8.98
C ASP A 32 10.32 -6.29 -7.96
N ARG A 33 9.30 -5.60 -7.45
CA ARG A 33 9.47 -4.56 -6.41
C ARG A 33 9.69 -5.14 -5.00
N LEU A 34 9.45 -6.44 -4.81
CA LEU A 34 9.73 -7.16 -3.57
C LEU A 34 11.15 -7.76 -3.55
N LEU A 35 11.87 -7.75 -4.68
CA LEU A 35 13.25 -8.22 -4.71
C LEU A 35 14.11 -7.43 -3.71
N GLY A 36 14.73 -8.16 -2.78
CA GLY A 36 15.55 -7.57 -1.71
C GLY A 36 14.75 -6.95 -0.55
N VAL A 37 13.42 -7.08 -0.52
CA VAL A 37 12.62 -6.71 0.65
C VAL A 37 12.66 -7.85 1.66
N GLU A 38 13.34 -7.62 2.78
CA GLU A 38 13.37 -8.56 3.90
C GLU A 38 12.31 -8.21 4.95
N LEU A 39 11.73 -9.24 5.58
CA LEU A 39 10.84 -9.06 6.72
C LEU A 39 11.68 -8.71 7.96
N GLU A 40 11.74 -7.43 8.27
CA GLU A 40 12.43 -6.93 9.45
C GLU A 40 11.43 -6.53 10.54
N VAL A 41 11.75 -6.88 11.79
CA VAL A 41 11.04 -6.40 12.98
C VAL A 41 12.06 -5.71 13.88
N SER A 42 12.06 -4.38 13.89
CA SER A 42 13.01 -3.59 14.66
C SER A 42 12.39 -2.29 15.15
N GLY A 43 12.79 -1.81 16.33
CA GLY A 43 12.26 -0.57 16.90
C GLY A 43 10.73 -0.54 17.08
N GLY A 44 10.10 -1.71 17.27
CA GLY A 44 8.64 -1.84 17.39
C GLY A 44 7.87 -1.65 16.08
N LYS A 45 8.54 -1.72 14.92
CA LYS A 45 7.92 -1.57 13.59
C LYS A 45 8.30 -2.72 12.66
N LEU A 46 7.42 -2.96 11.69
CA LEU A 46 7.72 -3.80 10.52
C LEU A 46 8.46 -2.97 9.46
N PHE A 47 9.47 -3.58 8.83
CA PHE A 47 10.30 -3.03 7.77
C PHE A 47 11.10 -1.78 8.18
N GLY A 48 12.37 -1.68 7.78
CA GLY A 48 13.24 -0.58 8.17
C GLY A 48 12.82 0.83 7.72
N ASN A 49 11.96 0.98 6.70
CA ASN A 49 11.58 2.29 6.17
C ASN A 49 10.08 2.41 5.80
N GLU A 50 9.61 3.65 5.68
CA GLU A 50 8.20 3.96 5.41
C GLU A 50 7.76 3.62 3.99
N LYS A 51 8.64 3.78 3.00
CA LYS A 51 8.34 3.46 1.59
C LYS A 51 8.01 1.97 1.44
N THR A 52 8.80 1.09 2.06
CA THR A 52 8.54 -0.36 2.08
C THR A 52 7.24 -0.66 2.81
N ARG A 53 6.96 -0.05 3.97
CA ARG A 53 5.68 -0.25 4.66
C ARG A 53 4.47 0.11 3.80
N ARG A 54 4.50 1.26 3.11
CA ARG A 54 3.41 1.69 2.22
C ARG A 54 3.28 0.80 0.99
N LEU A 55 4.39 0.35 0.43
CA LEU A 55 4.42 -0.60 -0.69
C LEU A 55 3.73 -1.92 -0.31
N ILE A 56 4.16 -2.53 0.79
CA ILE A 56 3.59 -3.79 1.30
C ILE A 56 2.12 -3.60 1.69
N LEU A 57 1.79 -2.48 2.34
CA LEU A 57 0.41 -2.20 2.72
C LEU A 57 -0.50 -2.08 1.49
N GLY A 58 -0.09 -1.35 0.45
CA GLY A 58 -0.87 -1.25 -0.80
C GLY A 58 -1.11 -2.62 -1.43
N MET A 59 -0.08 -3.47 -1.50
CA MET A 59 -0.20 -4.84 -2.00
C MET A 59 -1.16 -5.68 -1.18
N LEU A 60 -1.09 -5.60 0.15
CA LEU A 60 -2.00 -6.31 1.05
C LEU A 60 -3.44 -5.82 0.88
N LEU A 61 -3.67 -4.51 0.76
CA LEU A 61 -5.01 -3.94 0.59
C LEU A 61 -5.70 -4.43 -0.68
N GLU A 62 -4.97 -4.61 -1.80
CA GLU A 62 -5.54 -5.19 -3.02
C GLU A 62 -5.96 -6.66 -2.83
N ASN A 63 -5.14 -7.45 -2.12
CA ASN A 63 -5.40 -8.87 -1.91
C ASN A 63 -6.42 -9.16 -0.79
N VAL A 64 -6.67 -8.21 0.12
CA VAL A 64 -7.56 -8.38 1.27
C VAL A 64 -8.90 -7.65 1.08
N GLY A 65 -8.89 -6.50 0.40
CA GLY A 65 -10.07 -5.65 0.22
C GLY A 65 -10.40 -4.79 1.43
N MET A 66 -10.96 -3.61 1.19
CA MET A 66 -11.28 -2.62 2.23
C MET A 66 -12.28 -3.15 3.26
N ASP A 67 -13.27 -3.96 2.85
CA ASP A 67 -14.30 -4.48 3.76
C ASP A 67 -13.71 -5.36 4.86
N ALA A 68 -12.64 -6.13 4.57
CA ALA A 68 -11.93 -6.90 5.58
C ALA A 68 -10.99 -6.02 6.41
N VAL A 69 -10.31 -5.07 5.78
CA VAL A 69 -9.36 -4.15 6.44
C VAL A 69 -10.04 -3.29 7.51
N VAL A 70 -11.21 -2.72 7.20
CA VAL A 70 -11.92 -1.86 8.16
C VAL A 70 -12.33 -2.60 9.44
N ARG A 71 -12.45 -3.93 9.39
CA ARG A 71 -12.76 -4.78 10.55
C ARG A 71 -11.57 -5.03 11.47
N LEU A 72 -10.34 -4.73 11.04
CA LEU A 72 -9.12 -4.89 11.86
C LEU A 72 -8.97 -3.78 12.92
N GLY A 73 -9.76 -2.72 12.83
CA GLY A 73 -9.69 -1.57 13.73
C GLY A 73 -11.06 -1.03 14.11
N ASP A 74 -11.07 0.00 14.95
CA ASP A 74 -12.28 0.70 15.32
C ASP A 74 -12.84 1.51 14.15
N LEU A 75 -14.14 1.35 13.85
CA LEU A 75 -14.79 2.04 12.74
C LEU A 75 -14.83 3.56 12.91
N GLY A 76 -14.88 4.06 14.15
CA GLY A 76 -14.80 5.49 14.44
C GLY A 76 -13.46 6.08 14.01
N ARG A 77 -12.36 5.40 14.33
CA ARG A 77 -11.01 5.80 13.90
C ARG A 77 -10.85 5.82 12.38
N TRP A 78 -11.45 4.86 11.67
CA TRP A 78 -11.46 4.88 10.21
C TRP A 78 -12.17 6.11 9.65
N LYS A 79 -13.34 6.45 10.20
CA LYS A 79 -14.11 7.63 9.79
C LYS A 79 -13.34 8.93 10.07
N GLU A 80 -12.71 9.04 11.24
CA GLU A 80 -11.85 10.18 11.58
C GLU A 80 -10.73 10.38 10.56
N ALA A 81 -10.05 9.29 10.16
CA ALA A 81 -8.98 9.33 9.18
C ALA A 81 -9.48 9.76 7.78
N VAL A 82 -10.65 9.27 7.35
CA VAL A 82 -11.26 9.66 6.06
C VAL A 82 -11.59 11.15 6.05
N VAL A 83 -12.25 11.67 7.10
CA VAL A 83 -12.59 13.10 7.20
C VAL A 83 -11.33 13.97 7.17
N ALA A 84 -10.25 13.55 7.83
CA ALA A 84 -8.97 14.26 7.78
C ALA A 84 -8.41 14.27 6.35
N ALA A 85 -8.43 13.13 5.65
CA ALA A 85 -7.96 13.03 4.28
C ALA A 85 -8.81 13.87 3.29
N GLU A 86 -10.14 13.94 3.46
CA GLU A 86 -11.02 14.76 2.62
C GLU A 86 -10.68 16.26 2.73
N ARG A 87 -10.37 16.74 3.94
CA ARG A 87 -9.94 18.13 4.18
C ARG A 87 -8.60 18.44 3.49
N GLU A 88 -7.66 17.52 3.53
CA GLU A 88 -6.35 17.69 2.88
C GLU A 88 -6.48 17.75 1.34
N HIS A 89 -7.44 17.02 0.77
CA HIS A 89 -7.69 17.01 -0.68
C HIS A 89 -8.64 18.13 -1.15
N GLY A 90 -9.09 19.02 -0.27
CA GLY A 90 -10.02 20.11 -0.61
C GLY A 90 -11.43 19.63 -1.00
N ALA A 91 -11.82 18.44 -0.55
CA ALA A 91 -13.15 17.88 -0.81
C ALA A 91 -14.23 18.39 0.17
N LEU A 92 -13.84 19.17 1.20
CA LEU A 92 -14.69 19.87 2.17
C LEU A 92 -14.01 21.13 2.69
#